data_AF-A0A4Z2BCC5-F1
#
_entry.id   AF-A0A4Z2BCC5-F1
#
_cell.length_a   1.000
_cell.length_b   1.000
_cell.length_c   1.000
_cell.angle_alpha   90.00
_cell.angle_beta   90.00
_cell.angle_gamma   90.00
#
_symmetry.space_group_name_H-M   'P 1'
#
loop_
_entity.id
_entity.type
_entity.pdbx_description
1 polymer ?
#
loop_
_entity_poly.entity_id
_entity_poly.type
_entity_poly.pdbx_seq_one_letter_code
_entity_poly.pdbx_strand_id
1 'polypeptide(L)'
;MVFANWRGFSGGMKDMYDQILKFGAYIVDALRTFRQPVLVYIPPHAELRGGSWVVIDPTINPLCMELYADRESRGGVLEAEGTVEIKYRRKDLLKTMRRLDSVYAGLAEQLASPDLPDKECRELESKLKAREEFLLPIYHQVAVQFVELHDTPGRMQEKGVITDILDWKNVRSFFYWRLRRLLLEEVVKCEILQANKDLSDGHVQSMLRRWFVETEGTVKAYLWDNNQAVVEWLEKHMSKEDGAPSAIRENMKYLKRENTLKLIRSLVQENPDITMDCIIHMSQNITPSQRAKLLHLLTTMDNTSNS
;
A
#
# COMPACT_ATOMS: atom_id res chain seq x y z
N MET A 1 -8.04 10.39 -7.84
CA MET A 1 -7.80 9.10 -8.53
C MET A 1 -6.90 9.36 -9.72
N VAL A 2 -5.86 8.55 -9.92
CA VAL A 2 -4.84 8.74 -10.95
C VAL A 2 -4.79 7.50 -11.83
N PHE A 3 -5.00 7.68 -13.13
CA PHE A 3 -4.76 6.65 -14.14
C PHE A 3 -3.32 6.79 -14.64
N ALA A 4 -2.41 6.01 -14.07
CA ALA A 4 -0.98 6.15 -14.28
C ALA A 4 -0.54 5.47 -15.59
N ASN A 5 0.16 6.23 -16.44
CA ASN A 5 0.78 5.73 -17.66
C ASN A 5 2.00 6.59 -18.03
N TRP A 6 3.13 6.34 -17.37
CA TRP A 6 4.35 7.12 -17.53
C TRP A 6 5.59 6.23 -17.59
N ARG A 7 6.43 6.48 -18.59
CA ARG A 7 7.73 5.82 -18.81
C ARG A 7 8.87 6.42 -17.98
N GLY A 8 8.61 7.46 -17.21
CA GLY A 8 9.60 8.21 -16.45
C GLY A 8 9.44 9.71 -16.62
N PHE A 9 10.27 10.46 -15.91
CA PHE A 9 10.43 11.89 -16.14
C PHE A 9 11.30 12.13 -17.38
N SER A 10 11.10 13.28 -18.05
CA SER A 10 11.99 13.68 -19.13
C SER A 10 13.41 13.90 -18.60
N GLY A 11 14.37 13.21 -19.21
CA GLY A 11 15.80 13.38 -18.96
C GLY A 11 16.49 14.31 -19.96
N GLY A 12 15.74 15.02 -20.80
CA GLY A 12 16.30 15.95 -21.79
C GLY A 12 17.00 17.14 -21.14
N MET A 13 18.11 17.61 -21.74
CA MET A 13 18.90 18.73 -21.20
C MET A 13 18.05 19.98 -20.91
N LYS A 14 17.11 20.31 -21.81
CA LYS A 14 16.21 21.44 -21.65
C LYS A 14 15.29 21.29 -20.43
N ASP A 15 14.61 20.15 -20.28
CA ASP A 15 13.67 19.92 -19.17
C ASP A 15 14.39 19.85 -17.82
N MET A 16 15.62 19.33 -17.82
CA MET A 16 16.50 19.36 -16.66
C MET A 16 16.88 20.79 -16.27
N TYR A 17 17.24 21.63 -17.25
CA TYR A 17 17.51 23.05 -17.03
C TYR A 17 16.26 23.80 -16.55
N ASP A 18 15.10 23.47 -17.11
CA ASP A 18 13.78 23.99 -16.73
C ASP A 18 13.26 23.38 -15.41
N GLN A 19 14.13 22.67 -14.66
CA GLN A 19 13.93 22.26 -13.28
C GLN A 19 12.86 21.17 -13.08
N ILE A 20 12.69 20.26 -14.06
CA ILE A 20 11.74 19.14 -13.97
C ILE A 20 11.83 18.34 -12.66
N LEU A 21 13.05 18.18 -12.11
CA LEU A 21 13.27 17.50 -10.84
C LEU A 21 12.63 18.20 -9.65
N LYS A 22 12.59 19.54 -9.64
CA LYS A 22 11.93 20.30 -8.56
C LYS A 22 10.42 20.06 -8.59
N PHE A 23 9.83 20.03 -9.77
CA PHE A 23 8.41 19.70 -9.93
C PHE A 23 8.10 18.26 -9.53
N GLY A 24 9.01 17.31 -9.80
CA GLY A 24 8.92 15.94 -9.30
C GLY A 24 8.88 15.86 -7.76
N ALA A 25 9.71 16.65 -7.08
CA ALA A 25 9.71 16.73 -5.61
C ALA A 25 8.40 17.30 -5.06
N TYR A 26 7.80 18.30 -5.72
CA TYR A 26 6.52 18.87 -5.30
C TYR A 26 5.36 17.86 -5.34
N ILE A 27 5.41 16.87 -6.25
CA ILE A 27 4.43 15.78 -6.26
C ILE A 27 4.52 14.98 -4.96
N VAL A 28 5.73 14.62 -4.54
CA VAL A 28 5.98 13.89 -3.29
C VAL A 28 5.52 14.69 -2.08
N ASP A 29 5.86 15.98 -2.02
CA ASP A 29 5.43 16.87 -0.93
C ASP A 29 3.89 16.99 -0.84
N ALA A 30 3.23 17.11 -1.98
CA ALA A 30 1.77 17.18 -2.05
C ALA A 30 1.12 15.87 -1.57
N LEU A 31 1.60 14.72 -2.04
CA LEU A 31 1.06 13.40 -1.66
C LEU A 31 1.32 13.05 -0.20
N ARG A 32 2.49 13.42 0.34
CA ARG A 32 2.87 13.23 1.75
C ARG A 32 1.93 13.97 2.70
N THR A 33 1.47 15.16 2.31
CA THR A 33 0.59 16.01 3.15
C THR A 33 -0.90 15.81 2.87
N PHE A 34 -1.23 15.06 1.81
CA PHE A 34 -2.59 14.77 1.42
C PHE A 34 -3.32 13.93 2.49
N ARG A 35 -4.60 14.21 2.72
CA ARG A 35 -5.37 13.62 3.84
C ARG A 35 -6.59 12.82 3.39
N GLN A 36 -6.80 12.68 2.09
CA GLN A 36 -7.91 11.93 1.52
C GLN A 36 -7.41 10.72 0.73
N PRO A 37 -8.25 9.71 0.49
CA PRO A 37 -7.84 8.53 -0.28
C PRO A 37 -7.32 8.88 -1.69
N VAL A 38 -6.13 8.38 -2.01
CA VAL A 38 -5.48 8.49 -3.32
C VAL A 38 -5.37 7.11 -3.92
N LEU A 39 -6.23 6.86 -4.90
CA LEU A 39 -6.24 5.63 -5.67
C LEU A 39 -5.44 5.84 -6.96
N VAL A 40 -4.35 5.11 -7.12
CA VAL A 40 -3.54 5.05 -8.33
C VAL A 40 -3.83 3.72 -9.04
N TYR A 41 -4.09 3.78 -10.34
CA TYR A 41 -4.39 2.62 -11.16
C TYR A 41 -3.56 2.65 -12.44
N ILE A 42 -2.87 1.56 -12.78
CA ILE A 42 -2.17 1.40 -14.05
C ILE A 42 -3.10 0.67 -15.05
N PRO A 43 -3.64 1.33 -16.09
CA PRO A 43 -4.61 0.73 -17.02
C PRO A 43 -4.05 -0.39 -17.92
N PRO A 44 -4.90 -1.09 -18.70
CA PRO A 44 -4.45 -2.03 -19.72
C PRO A 44 -3.43 -1.39 -20.66
N HIS A 45 -2.35 -2.13 -20.96
CA HIS A 45 -1.24 -1.69 -21.82
C HIS A 45 -0.54 -0.39 -21.38
N ALA A 46 -0.87 0.15 -20.21
CA ALA A 46 -0.15 1.25 -19.63
C ALA A 46 1.08 0.74 -18.88
N GLU A 47 2.04 1.63 -18.67
CA GLU A 47 3.22 1.31 -17.91
C GLU A 47 3.57 2.40 -16.89
N LEU A 48 4.16 1.96 -15.78
CA LEU A 48 4.71 2.83 -14.76
C LEU A 48 6.18 2.49 -14.53
N ARG A 49 7.08 3.40 -14.90
CA ARG A 49 8.52 3.14 -14.93
C ARG A 49 9.33 4.14 -14.13
N GLY A 50 10.45 3.68 -13.59
CA GLY A 50 11.54 4.50 -13.07
C GLY A 50 11.07 5.59 -12.10
N GLY A 51 11.50 6.83 -12.36
CA GLY A 51 11.19 7.98 -11.50
C GLY A 51 9.70 8.28 -11.37
N SER A 52 8.89 7.95 -12.38
CA SER A 52 7.44 8.15 -12.30
C SER A 52 6.80 7.25 -11.26
N TRP A 53 7.29 6.01 -11.09
CA TRP A 53 6.85 5.14 -9.99
C TRP A 53 7.22 5.75 -8.64
N VAL A 54 8.48 6.18 -8.51
CA VAL A 54 9.04 6.68 -7.25
C VAL A 54 8.21 7.82 -6.65
N VAL A 55 7.69 8.74 -7.47
CA VAL A 55 6.95 9.91 -6.97
C VAL A 55 5.47 9.64 -6.67
N ILE A 56 4.93 8.48 -7.01
CA ILE A 56 3.53 8.09 -6.72
C ILE A 56 3.44 6.77 -5.94
N ASP A 57 4.56 6.31 -5.38
CA ASP A 57 4.59 5.08 -4.61
C ASP A 57 3.75 5.18 -3.33
N PRO A 58 2.95 4.17 -2.97
CA PRO A 58 2.12 4.20 -1.77
C PRO A 58 2.89 4.46 -0.47
N THR A 59 4.18 4.14 -0.42
CA THR A 59 5.02 4.38 0.77
C THR A 59 5.20 5.86 1.10
N ILE A 60 4.92 6.77 0.18
CA ILE A 60 4.92 8.22 0.44
C ILE A 60 3.86 8.59 1.49
N ASN A 61 2.69 7.95 1.41
CA ASN A 61 1.59 8.15 2.36
C ASN A 61 0.79 6.85 2.51
N PRO A 62 1.28 5.89 3.32
CA PRO A 62 0.69 4.55 3.45
C PRO A 62 -0.75 4.52 3.96
N LEU A 63 -1.20 5.62 4.56
CA LEU A 63 -2.53 5.74 5.16
C LEU A 63 -3.59 6.13 4.13
N CYS A 64 -3.19 6.83 3.08
CA CYS A 64 -4.11 7.40 2.09
C CYS A 64 -3.92 6.78 0.70
N MET A 65 -2.74 6.28 0.37
CA MET A 65 -2.39 5.86 -0.99
C MET A 65 -2.56 4.35 -1.18
N GLU A 66 -3.21 3.98 -2.28
CA GLU A 66 -3.26 2.60 -2.76
C GLU A 66 -2.92 2.57 -4.25
N LEU A 67 -2.13 1.58 -4.66
CA LEU A 67 -1.71 1.38 -6.04
C LEU A 67 -2.23 0.03 -6.56
N TYR A 68 -2.90 0.08 -7.70
CA TYR A 68 -3.48 -1.07 -8.37
C TYR A 68 -2.94 -1.16 -9.81
N ALA A 69 -2.85 -2.37 -10.35
CA ALA A 69 -2.36 -2.59 -11.70
C ALA A 69 -3.32 -3.46 -12.50
N ASP A 70 -3.53 -3.13 -13.77
CA ASP A 70 -4.25 -4.01 -14.70
C ASP A 70 -3.40 -5.24 -15.02
N ARG A 71 -4.04 -6.38 -15.30
CA ARG A 71 -3.37 -7.62 -15.76
C ARG A 71 -2.45 -7.41 -16.97
N GLU A 72 -2.84 -6.50 -17.87
CA GLU A 72 -2.10 -6.21 -19.11
C GLU A 72 -1.12 -5.04 -18.97
N SER A 73 -1.02 -4.45 -17.79
CA SER A 73 -0.07 -3.37 -17.51
C SER A 73 1.37 -3.87 -17.32
N ARG A 74 2.31 -2.94 -17.27
CA ARG A 74 3.73 -3.21 -17.00
C ARG A 74 4.32 -2.21 -16.02
N GLY A 75 5.42 -2.58 -15.38
CA GLY A 75 6.15 -1.63 -14.55
C GLY A 75 7.43 -2.20 -13.99
N GLY A 76 8.40 -1.32 -13.83
CA GLY A 76 9.77 -1.69 -13.52
C GLY A 76 10.68 -0.46 -13.45
N VAL A 77 11.96 -0.69 -13.21
CA VAL A 77 12.93 0.40 -13.07
C VAL A 77 13.23 1.06 -14.41
N LEU A 78 13.40 0.25 -15.45
CA LEU A 78 13.68 0.67 -16.82
C LEU A 78 12.70 0.00 -17.77
N GLU A 79 12.67 0.48 -19.00
CA GLU A 79 12.05 -0.27 -20.10
C GLU A 79 12.85 -1.56 -20.38
N ALA A 80 12.18 -2.53 -21.01
CA ALA A 80 12.78 -3.83 -21.28
C ALA A 80 14.03 -3.71 -22.18
N GLU A 81 13.97 -2.88 -23.22
CA GLU A 81 15.10 -2.56 -24.10
C GLU A 81 16.31 -2.02 -23.31
N GLY A 82 16.11 -0.98 -22.48
CA GLY A 82 17.18 -0.40 -21.68
C GLY A 82 17.78 -1.39 -20.67
N THR A 83 16.97 -2.32 -20.14
CA THR A 83 17.48 -3.37 -19.26
C THR A 83 18.31 -4.41 -20.02
N VAL A 84 17.92 -4.79 -21.24
CA VAL A 84 18.70 -5.69 -22.11
C VAL A 84 20.05 -5.07 -22.45
N GLU A 85 20.08 -3.79 -22.83
CA GLU A 85 21.33 -3.06 -23.13
C GLU A 85 22.30 -3.06 -21.94
N ILE A 86 21.80 -3.03 -20.71
CA ILE A 86 22.64 -3.01 -19.51
C ILE A 86 23.02 -4.43 -19.08
N LYS A 87 22.05 -5.34 -18.97
CA LYS A 87 22.18 -6.64 -18.27
C LYS A 87 22.26 -7.86 -19.18
N TYR A 88 21.82 -7.78 -20.43
CA TYR A 88 21.79 -8.90 -21.37
C TYR A 88 22.49 -8.53 -22.68
N ARG A 89 23.76 -8.15 -22.55
CA ARG A 89 24.57 -7.62 -23.66
C ARG A 89 24.90 -8.71 -24.68
N ARG A 90 25.51 -8.30 -25.81
CA ARG A 90 25.94 -9.22 -26.89
C ARG A 90 26.62 -10.50 -26.39
N LYS A 91 27.50 -10.41 -25.38
CA LYS A 91 28.19 -11.59 -24.81
C LYS A 91 27.22 -12.65 -24.28
N ASP A 92 26.13 -12.24 -23.65
CA ASP A 92 25.14 -13.16 -23.06
C ASP A 92 24.14 -13.67 -24.11
N LEU A 93 23.84 -12.86 -25.13
CA LEU A 93 23.16 -13.33 -26.34
C LEU A 93 23.95 -14.47 -27.01
N LEU A 94 25.27 -14.29 -27.20
CA LEU A 94 26.13 -15.33 -27.80
C LEU A 94 26.20 -16.61 -26.96
N LYS A 95 26.26 -16.50 -25.62
CA LYS A 95 26.16 -17.69 -24.74
C LYS A 95 24.83 -18.41 -24.93
N THR A 96 23.76 -17.66 -25.12
CA THR A 96 22.41 -18.21 -25.29
C THR A 96 22.24 -18.86 -26.65
N MET A 97 22.80 -18.27 -27.71
CA MET A 97 22.91 -18.91 -29.02
C MET A 97 23.68 -20.22 -28.93
N ARG A 98 24.84 -20.23 -28.26
CA ARG A 98 25.61 -21.47 -28.05
C ARG A 98 24.86 -22.55 -27.30
N ARG A 99 23.95 -22.17 -26.40
CA ARG A 99 23.15 -23.13 -25.62
C ARG A 99 21.93 -23.65 -26.37
N LEU A 100 21.28 -22.82 -27.19
CA LEU A 100 19.96 -23.10 -27.76
C LEU A 100 19.97 -23.34 -29.28
N ASP A 101 20.91 -22.78 -30.03
CA ASP A 101 21.04 -22.99 -31.48
C ASP A 101 21.99 -24.16 -31.77
N SER A 102 21.44 -25.25 -32.31
CA SER A 102 22.20 -26.47 -32.62
C SER A 102 23.30 -26.25 -33.67
N VAL A 103 23.06 -25.38 -34.66
CA VAL A 103 24.05 -25.05 -35.70
C VAL A 103 25.21 -24.29 -35.10
N TYR A 104 24.93 -23.28 -34.28
CA TYR A 104 25.94 -22.51 -33.56
C TYR A 104 26.77 -23.38 -32.61
N ALA A 105 26.11 -24.24 -31.84
CA ALA A 105 26.76 -25.18 -30.94
C ALA A 105 27.72 -26.11 -31.69
N GLY A 106 27.25 -26.72 -32.79
CA GLY A 106 28.07 -27.60 -33.63
C GLY A 106 29.27 -26.90 -34.26
N LEU A 107 29.10 -25.67 -34.78
CA LEU A 107 30.22 -24.88 -35.30
C LEU A 107 31.23 -24.52 -34.19
N ALA A 108 30.75 -24.18 -32.99
CA ALA A 108 31.61 -23.85 -31.86
C ALA A 108 32.34 -25.06 -31.28
N GLU A 109 31.75 -26.26 -31.34
CA GLU A 109 32.40 -27.52 -30.96
C GLU A 109 33.47 -27.94 -31.96
N GLN A 110 33.20 -27.81 -33.26
CA GLN A 110 34.19 -28.05 -34.30
C GLN A 110 35.42 -27.16 -34.10
N LEU A 111 35.22 -25.85 -33.88
CA LEU A 111 36.27 -24.89 -33.56
C LEU A 111 37.06 -25.18 -32.27
N ALA A 112 36.53 -26.01 -31.37
CA ALA A 112 37.21 -26.40 -30.13
C ALA A 112 38.15 -27.61 -30.32
N SER A 113 38.15 -28.26 -31.49
CA SER A 113 39.02 -29.39 -31.79
C SER A 113 40.48 -28.93 -31.99
N PRO A 114 41.48 -29.55 -31.32
CA PRO A 114 42.86 -29.09 -31.32
C PRO A 114 43.64 -29.33 -32.65
N ASP A 115 43.13 -30.17 -33.55
CA ASP A 115 43.85 -30.63 -34.77
C ASP A 115 43.36 -30.00 -36.09
N LEU A 116 42.79 -28.79 -36.05
CA LEU A 116 42.23 -28.15 -37.24
C LEU A 116 43.28 -27.39 -38.08
N PRO A 117 43.31 -27.58 -39.41
CA PRO A 117 44.10 -26.75 -40.31
C PRO A 117 43.68 -25.28 -40.25
N ASP A 118 44.66 -24.34 -40.31
CA ASP A 118 44.43 -22.89 -40.26
C ASP A 118 43.35 -22.39 -41.24
N LYS A 119 43.27 -23.01 -42.42
CA LYS A 119 42.29 -22.66 -43.45
C LYS A 119 40.87 -23.05 -43.05
N GLU A 120 40.69 -24.23 -42.46
CA GLU A 120 39.39 -24.72 -41.99
C GLU A 120 38.93 -23.96 -40.74
N CYS A 121 39.85 -23.61 -39.84
CA CYS A 121 39.58 -22.72 -38.71
C CYS A 121 38.97 -21.38 -39.18
N ARG A 122 39.61 -20.71 -40.15
CA ARG A 122 39.10 -19.42 -40.68
C ARG A 122 37.74 -19.56 -41.36
N GLU A 123 37.50 -20.66 -42.07
CA GLU A 123 36.20 -20.92 -42.69
C GLU A 123 35.10 -21.16 -41.65
N LEU A 124 35.39 -21.91 -40.58
CA LEU A 124 34.47 -22.15 -39.48
C LEU A 124 34.19 -20.88 -38.67
N GLU A 125 35.21 -20.06 -38.39
CA GLU A 125 35.03 -18.74 -37.75
C GLU A 125 34.13 -17.83 -38.58
N SER A 126 34.32 -17.80 -39.89
CA SER A 126 33.49 -17.02 -40.81
C SER A 126 32.03 -17.50 -40.80
N LYS A 127 31.81 -18.82 -40.87
CA LYS A 127 30.46 -19.42 -40.79
C LYS A 127 29.79 -19.14 -39.45
N LEU A 128 30.54 -19.25 -38.35
CA LEU A 128 30.04 -18.98 -37.01
C LEU A 128 29.64 -17.50 -36.86
N LYS A 129 30.48 -16.57 -37.34
CA LYS A 129 30.17 -15.14 -37.35
C LYS A 129 28.97 -14.79 -38.22
N ALA A 130 28.84 -15.40 -39.40
CA ALA A 130 27.65 -15.23 -40.24
C ALA A 130 26.37 -15.71 -39.55
N ARG A 131 26.45 -16.83 -38.81
CA ARG A 131 25.33 -17.33 -37.99
C ARG A 131 25.02 -16.40 -36.82
N GLU A 132 26.03 -15.83 -36.14
CA GLU A 132 25.83 -14.81 -35.10
C GLU A 132 25.03 -13.63 -35.62
N GLU A 133 25.49 -13.02 -36.72
CA GLU A 133 24.90 -11.80 -37.28
C GLU A 133 23.46 -12.05 -37.75
N PHE A 134 23.19 -13.23 -38.31
CA PHE A 134 21.84 -13.65 -38.70
C PHE A 134 20.90 -13.84 -37.49
N LEU A 135 21.39 -14.44 -36.40
CA LEU A 135 20.58 -14.75 -35.22
C LEU A 135 20.41 -13.56 -34.26
N LEU A 136 21.30 -12.57 -34.32
CA LEU A 136 21.33 -11.48 -33.35
C LEU A 136 19.98 -10.75 -33.19
N PRO A 137 19.24 -10.38 -34.26
CA PRO A 137 17.98 -9.65 -34.11
C PRO A 137 16.90 -10.45 -33.37
N ILE A 138 16.75 -11.75 -33.67
CA ILE A 138 15.72 -12.58 -33.03
C ILE A 138 16.07 -12.90 -31.58
N TYR A 139 17.35 -13.16 -31.29
CA TYR A 139 17.79 -13.39 -29.90
C TYR A 139 17.71 -12.12 -29.05
N HIS A 140 17.89 -10.94 -29.66
CA HIS A 140 17.61 -9.66 -28.99
C HIS A 140 16.14 -9.56 -28.60
N GLN A 141 15.21 -9.84 -29.52
CA GLN A 141 13.77 -9.83 -29.21
C GLN A 141 13.40 -10.83 -28.11
N VAL A 142 14.01 -12.02 -28.11
CA VAL A 142 13.84 -13.01 -27.03
C VAL A 142 14.35 -12.46 -25.70
N ALA A 143 15.48 -11.76 -25.68
CA ALA A 143 16.01 -11.13 -24.47
C ALA A 143 15.09 -10.02 -23.95
N VAL A 144 14.52 -9.20 -24.84
CA VAL A 144 13.53 -8.17 -24.48
C VAL A 144 12.29 -8.81 -23.87
N GLN A 145 11.74 -9.86 -24.49
CA GLN A 145 10.60 -10.60 -23.94
C GLN A 145 10.93 -11.24 -22.58
N PHE A 146 12.13 -11.82 -22.44
CA PHE A 146 12.59 -12.41 -21.19
C PHE A 146 12.64 -11.37 -20.06
N VAL A 147 13.12 -10.16 -20.35
CA VAL A 147 13.11 -9.06 -19.39
C VAL A 147 11.68 -8.62 -19.10
N GLU A 148 10.82 -8.48 -20.11
CA GLU A 148 9.45 -8.02 -19.92
C GLU A 148 8.64 -8.92 -18.97
N LEU A 149 8.95 -10.22 -18.91
CA LEU A 149 8.36 -11.15 -17.95
C LEU A 149 8.64 -10.76 -16.48
N HIS A 150 9.72 -10.01 -16.23
CA HIS A 150 10.03 -9.47 -14.91
C HIS A 150 9.20 -8.23 -14.56
N ASP A 151 8.58 -7.57 -15.54
CA ASP A 151 7.85 -6.31 -15.34
C ASP A 151 6.33 -6.54 -15.24
N THR A 152 5.93 -7.78 -14.97
CA THR A 152 4.53 -8.19 -14.92
C THR A 152 3.85 -7.80 -13.60
N PRO A 153 2.52 -7.52 -13.62
CA PRO A 153 1.75 -7.24 -12.41
C PRO A 153 1.80 -8.37 -11.39
N GLY A 154 1.91 -9.63 -11.84
CA GLY A 154 2.09 -10.78 -10.95
C GLY A 154 3.33 -10.65 -10.05
N ARG A 155 4.46 -10.20 -10.61
CA ARG A 155 5.66 -9.92 -9.80
C ARG A 155 5.46 -8.73 -8.87
N MET A 156 4.74 -7.70 -9.30
CA MET A 156 4.45 -6.53 -8.45
C MET A 156 3.64 -6.93 -7.21
N GLN A 157 2.61 -7.74 -7.39
CA GLN A 157 1.79 -8.25 -6.29
C GLN A 157 2.60 -9.16 -5.36
N GLU A 158 3.40 -10.08 -5.91
CA GLU A 158 4.27 -10.97 -5.12
C GLU A 158 5.32 -10.19 -4.31
N LYS A 159 5.75 -9.03 -4.81
CA LYS A 159 6.66 -8.13 -4.07
C LYS A 159 5.93 -7.15 -3.15
N GLY A 160 4.61 -7.18 -3.10
CA GLY A 160 3.79 -6.34 -2.22
C GLY A 160 3.86 -4.85 -2.56
N VAL A 161 4.20 -4.47 -3.80
CA VAL A 161 4.28 -3.05 -4.21
C VAL A 161 2.95 -2.51 -4.76
N ILE A 162 1.99 -3.40 -5.05
CA ILE A 162 0.61 -3.06 -5.41
C ILE A 162 -0.35 -3.79 -4.48
N THR A 163 -1.53 -3.22 -4.28
CA THR A 163 -2.59 -3.79 -3.44
C THR A 163 -3.24 -5.00 -4.12
N ASP A 164 -3.62 -4.87 -5.39
CA ASP A 164 -4.24 -5.96 -6.14
C ASP A 164 -4.10 -5.78 -7.67
N ILE A 165 -4.30 -6.87 -8.40
CA ILE A 165 -4.35 -6.91 -9.86
C ILE A 165 -5.80 -6.90 -10.32
N LEU A 166 -6.19 -5.88 -11.08
CA LEU A 166 -7.57 -5.70 -11.53
C LEU A 166 -7.75 -6.04 -13.01
N ASP A 167 -8.99 -6.33 -13.41
CA ASP A 167 -9.41 -6.45 -14.81
C ASP A 167 -10.25 -5.22 -15.16
N TRP A 168 -9.79 -4.45 -16.15
CA TRP A 168 -10.42 -3.23 -16.65
C TRP A 168 -11.95 -3.26 -16.73
N LYS A 169 -12.52 -4.39 -17.16
CA LYS A 169 -13.99 -4.54 -17.29
C LYS A 169 -14.74 -4.31 -15.98
N ASN A 170 -14.12 -4.66 -14.85
CA ASN A 170 -14.73 -4.60 -13.52
C ASN A 170 -14.20 -3.43 -12.67
N VAL A 171 -13.18 -2.70 -13.14
CA VAL A 171 -12.49 -1.62 -12.41
C VAL A 171 -13.45 -0.53 -11.93
N ARG A 172 -14.43 -0.13 -12.75
CA ARG A 172 -15.40 0.91 -12.38
C ARG A 172 -16.19 0.51 -11.12
N SER A 173 -16.71 -0.71 -11.09
CA SER A 173 -17.50 -1.21 -9.96
C SER A 173 -16.61 -1.38 -8.72
N PHE A 174 -15.40 -1.92 -8.92
CA PHE A 174 -14.42 -2.07 -7.85
C PHE A 174 -14.09 -0.72 -7.19
N PHE A 175 -13.69 0.30 -7.97
CA PHE A 175 -13.32 1.60 -7.41
C PHE A 175 -14.50 2.37 -6.83
N TYR A 176 -15.71 2.19 -7.35
CA TYR A 176 -16.91 2.75 -6.73
C TYR A 176 -17.03 2.29 -5.26
N TRP A 177 -17.00 0.98 -5.04
CA TRP A 177 -17.14 0.42 -3.70
C TRP A 177 -15.90 0.68 -2.83
N ARG A 178 -14.69 0.56 -3.39
CA ARG A 178 -13.45 0.80 -2.64
C ARG A 178 -13.35 2.24 -2.18
N LEU A 179 -13.59 3.21 -3.07
CA LEU A 179 -13.53 4.63 -2.70
C LEU A 179 -14.61 4.99 -1.66
N ARG A 180 -15.84 4.49 -1.85
CA ARG A 180 -16.93 4.71 -0.89
C ARG A 180 -16.60 4.15 0.49
N ARG A 181 -16.01 2.96 0.54
CA ARG A 181 -15.50 2.36 1.78
C ARG A 181 -14.45 3.24 2.45
N LEU A 182 -13.40 3.62 1.71
CA LEU A 182 -12.30 4.42 2.26
C LEU A 182 -12.79 5.78 2.80
N LEU A 183 -13.73 6.43 2.11
CA LEU A 183 -14.32 7.68 2.57
C LEU A 183 -15.13 7.49 3.86
N LEU A 184 -15.92 6.42 3.97
CA LEU A 184 -16.69 6.13 5.19
C LEU A 184 -15.78 5.72 6.35
N GLU A 185 -14.77 4.90 6.10
CA GLU A 185 -13.75 4.54 7.10
C GLU A 185 -13.03 5.79 7.62
N GLU A 186 -12.68 6.74 6.75
CA GLU A 186 -12.03 7.98 7.15
C GLU A 186 -12.94 8.87 8.02
N VAL A 187 -14.24 8.92 7.72
CA VAL A 187 -15.22 9.62 8.57
C VAL A 187 -15.27 9.01 9.96
N VAL A 188 -15.38 7.68 10.06
CA VAL A 188 -15.43 7.00 11.37
C VAL A 188 -14.09 7.14 12.10
N LYS A 189 -12.96 7.04 11.39
CA LYS A 189 -11.63 7.25 11.94
C LYS A 189 -11.47 8.65 12.54
N CYS A 190 -11.91 9.68 11.82
CA CYS A 190 -11.92 11.07 12.32
C CYS A 190 -12.71 11.18 13.63
N GLU A 191 -13.89 10.56 13.71
CA GLU A 191 -14.70 10.60 14.93
C GLU A 191 -14.07 9.79 16.09
N ILE A 192 -13.41 8.66 15.82
CA ILE A 192 -12.66 7.89 16.83
C ILE A 192 -11.50 8.72 17.40
N LEU A 193 -10.72 9.37 16.54
CA LEU A 193 -9.58 10.19 16.94
C LEU A 193 -10.03 11.45 17.70
N GLN A 194 -11.22 11.99 17.40
CA GLN A 194 -11.82 13.05 18.22
C GLN A 194 -12.19 12.58 19.63
N ALA A 195 -12.62 11.32 19.79
CA ALA A 195 -12.91 10.72 21.09
C ALA A 195 -11.64 10.37 21.87
N ASN A 196 -10.59 9.89 21.19
CA ASN A 196 -9.31 9.56 21.78
C ASN A 196 -8.15 9.84 20.80
N LYS A 197 -7.40 10.92 21.07
CA LYS A 197 -6.28 11.38 20.24
C LYS A 197 -5.01 10.54 20.41
N ASP A 198 -4.94 9.70 21.45
CA ASP A 198 -3.75 8.88 21.75
C ASP A 198 -3.69 7.61 20.88
N LEU A 199 -4.77 7.31 20.13
CA LEU A 199 -4.84 6.10 19.30
C LEU A 199 -4.04 6.27 18.01
N SER A 200 -3.24 5.24 17.68
CA SER A 200 -2.56 5.16 16.39
C SER A 200 -3.52 4.66 15.30
N ASP A 201 -3.23 4.99 14.05
CA ASP A 201 -4.04 4.58 12.91
C ASP A 201 -4.20 3.07 12.77
N GLY A 202 -3.13 2.30 13.04
CA GLY A 202 -3.18 0.84 13.04
C GLY A 202 -4.09 0.28 14.13
N HIS A 203 -4.15 0.93 15.30
CA HIS A 203 -5.11 0.56 16.34
C HIS A 203 -6.54 0.86 15.90
N VAL A 204 -6.78 2.02 15.27
CA VAL A 204 -8.12 2.39 14.77
C VAL A 204 -8.62 1.40 13.72
N GLN A 205 -7.77 1.02 12.75
CA GLN A 205 -8.12 0.02 11.74
C GLN A 205 -8.45 -1.35 12.38
N SER A 206 -7.65 -1.77 13.36
CA SER A 206 -7.88 -3.03 14.09
C SER A 206 -9.17 -2.99 14.89
N MET A 207 -9.50 -1.85 15.51
CA MET A 207 -10.74 -1.64 16.25
C MET A 207 -11.96 -1.70 15.33
N LEU A 208 -11.90 -1.04 14.17
CA LEU A 208 -12.98 -1.10 13.18
C LEU A 208 -13.24 -2.53 12.71
N ARG A 209 -12.19 -3.27 12.38
CA ARG A 209 -12.30 -4.69 12.00
C ARG A 209 -12.89 -5.53 13.14
N ARG A 210 -12.47 -5.30 14.38
CA ARG A 210 -13.02 -5.98 15.55
C ARG A 210 -14.52 -5.69 15.72
N TRP A 211 -14.94 -4.44 15.63
CA TRP A 211 -16.35 -4.06 15.74
C TRP A 211 -17.22 -4.65 14.64
N PHE A 212 -16.69 -4.76 13.42
CA PHE A 212 -17.36 -5.48 12.34
C PHE A 212 -17.60 -6.95 12.71
N VAL A 213 -16.56 -7.65 13.18
CA VAL A 213 -16.66 -9.07 13.57
C VAL A 213 -17.57 -9.29 14.78
N GLU A 214 -17.55 -8.39 15.76
CA GLU A 214 -18.41 -8.46 16.95
C GLU A 214 -19.90 -8.26 16.60
N THR A 215 -20.20 -7.44 15.60
CA THR A 215 -21.59 -7.11 15.21
C THR A 215 -22.17 -8.08 14.19
N GLU A 216 -21.39 -8.48 13.18
CA GLU A 216 -21.84 -9.40 12.12
C GLU A 216 -21.57 -10.88 12.45
N GLY A 217 -20.73 -11.15 13.44
CA GLY A 217 -20.33 -12.49 13.87
C GLY A 217 -19.09 -13.02 13.16
N THR A 218 -18.37 -13.92 13.84
CA THR A 218 -17.10 -14.51 13.35
C THR A 218 -17.25 -15.29 12.05
N VAL A 219 -18.43 -15.89 11.80
CA VAL A 219 -18.74 -16.63 10.56
C VAL A 219 -18.66 -15.70 9.34
N LYS A 220 -19.00 -14.41 9.50
CA LYS A 220 -19.00 -13.42 8.43
C LYS A 220 -17.71 -12.60 8.36
N ALA A 221 -16.67 -12.93 9.13
CA ALA A 221 -15.44 -12.15 9.19
C ALA A 221 -14.74 -11.96 7.83
N TYR A 222 -14.88 -12.94 6.92
CA TYR A 222 -14.34 -12.86 5.55
C TYR A 222 -14.97 -11.73 4.70
N LEU A 223 -16.18 -11.28 5.06
CA LEU A 223 -16.84 -10.16 4.37
C LEU A 223 -16.17 -8.82 4.64
N TRP A 224 -15.26 -8.74 5.63
CA TRP A 224 -14.46 -7.53 5.84
C TRP A 224 -13.59 -7.16 4.63
N ASP A 225 -13.18 -8.15 3.84
CA ASP A 225 -12.38 -7.91 2.64
C ASP A 225 -13.28 -7.54 1.43
N ASN A 226 -14.60 -7.73 1.54
CA ASN A 226 -15.57 -7.31 0.54
C ASN A 226 -15.96 -5.84 0.74
N ASN A 227 -15.57 -4.99 -0.22
CA ASN A 227 -15.82 -3.55 -0.14
C ASN A 227 -17.31 -3.19 -0.02
N GLN A 228 -18.19 -3.87 -0.74
CA GLN A 228 -19.63 -3.59 -0.70
C GLN A 228 -20.23 -3.93 0.66
N ALA A 229 -19.93 -5.11 1.20
CA ALA A 229 -20.45 -5.55 2.50
C ALA A 229 -20.04 -4.61 3.64
N VAL A 230 -18.79 -4.12 3.63
CA VAL A 230 -18.31 -3.17 4.63
C VAL A 230 -18.99 -1.81 4.47
N VAL A 231 -19.21 -1.33 3.24
CA VAL A 231 -19.95 -0.08 3.00
C VAL A 231 -21.37 -0.18 3.53
N GLU A 232 -22.10 -1.24 3.18
CA GLU A 232 -23.48 -1.44 3.63
C GLU A 232 -23.57 -1.50 5.17
N TRP A 233 -22.61 -2.17 5.82
CA TRP A 233 -22.49 -2.20 7.28
C TRP A 233 -22.20 -0.81 7.87
N LEU A 234 -21.22 -0.06 7.33
CA LEU A 234 -20.89 1.28 7.79
C LEU A 234 -22.09 2.22 7.67
N GLU A 235 -22.81 2.19 6.55
CA GLU A 235 -23.98 3.05 6.33
C GLU A 235 -25.12 2.74 7.28
N LYS A 236 -25.38 1.45 7.54
CA LYS A 236 -26.37 1.01 8.54
C LYS A 236 -26.05 1.55 9.93
N HIS A 237 -24.78 1.53 10.32
CA HIS A 237 -24.36 2.01 11.65
C HIS A 237 -24.17 3.53 11.74
N MET A 238 -24.03 4.22 10.61
CA MET A 238 -23.88 5.68 10.54
C MET A 238 -25.20 6.43 10.31
N SER A 239 -26.24 5.78 9.78
CA SER A 239 -27.56 6.40 9.62
C SER A 239 -28.11 6.89 10.98
N LYS A 240 -28.72 8.09 10.97
CA LYS A 240 -29.38 8.69 12.15
C LYS A 240 -30.88 8.38 12.19
N GLU A 241 -31.42 7.78 11.13
CA GLU A 241 -32.87 7.76 10.89
C GLU A 241 -33.62 6.66 11.65
N ASP A 242 -32.94 5.64 12.14
CA ASP A 242 -33.56 4.63 12.99
C ASP A 242 -33.04 4.77 14.42
N GLY A 243 -33.95 4.84 15.40
CA GLY A 243 -33.65 4.69 16.83
C GLY A 243 -33.07 3.32 17.21
N ALA A 244 -32.53 2.59 16.24
CA ALA A 244 -31.80 1.35 16.42
C ALA A 244 -30.44 1.62 17.07
N PRO A 245 -30.04 0.83 18.08
CA PRO A 245 -28.74 0.97 18.71
C PRO A 245 -27.61 0.71 17.71
N SER A 246 -26.81 1.73 17.42
CA SER A 246 -25.58 1.57 16.63
C SER A 246 -24.44 1.18 17.56
N ALA A 247 -24.00 -0.08 17.47
CA ALA A 247 -22.88 -0.61 18.24
C ALA A 247 -21.61 0.25 18.08
N ILE A 248 -21.34 0.77 16.87
CA ILE A 248 -20.20 1.68 16.62
C ILE A 248 -20.33 2.93 17.49
N ARG A 249 -21.50 3.59 17.50
CA ARG A 249 -21.71 4.81 18.29
C ARG A 249 -21.66 4.56 19.79
N GLU A 250 -22.18 3.43 20.25
CA GLU A 250 -22.08 3.04 21.65
C GLU A 250 -20.62 2.81 22.04
N ASN A 251 -19.86 2.07 21.24
CA ASN A 251 -18.43 1.85 21.44
C ASN A 251 -17.66 3.17 21.47
N MET A 252 -18.01 4.12 20.62
CA MET A 252 -17.41 5.47 20.63
C MET A 252 -17.76 6.26 21.89
N LYS A 253 -18.99 6.15 22.43
CA LYS A 253 -19.34 6.75 23.73
C LYS A 253 -18.51 6.15 24.87
N TYR A 254 -18.32 4.83 24.87
CA TYR A 254 -17.49 4.16 25.87
C TYR A 254 -16.02 4.61 25.77
N LEU A 255 -15.46 4.66 24.56
CA LEU A 255 -14.10 5.18 24.32
C LEU A 255 -13.92 6.61 24.83
N LYS A 256 -14.85 7.50 24.48
CA LYS A 256 -14.80 8.90 24.93
C LYS A 256 -14.85 9.00 26.46
N ARG A 257 -15.70 8.20 27.10
CA ARG A 257 -15.82 8.15 28.56
C ARG A 257 -14.53 7.66 29.20
N GLU A 258 -13.95 6.58 28.71
CA GLU A 258 -12.70 6.01 29.22
C GLU A 258 -11.53 7.00 29.07
N ASN A 259 -11.41 7.64 27.90
CA ASN A 259 -10.39 8.66 27.67
C ASN A 259 -10.57 9.89 28.58
N THR A 260 -11.81 10.34 28.79
CA THR A 260 -12.11 11.45 29.70
C THR A 260 -11.70 11.11 31.14
N LEU A 261 -11.99 9.89 31.60
CA LEU A 261 -11.57 9.42 32.93
C LEU A 261 -10.05 9.35 33.06
N LYS A 262 -9.35 8.85 32.02
CA LYS A 262 -7.89 8.82 31.97
C LYS A 262 -7.30 10.22 32.09
N LEU A 263 -7.85 11.20 31.36
CA LEU A 263 -7.38 12.60 31.40
C LEU A 263 -7.63 13.26 32.76
N ILE A 264 -8.80 13.06 33.37
CA ILE A 264 -9.08 13.58 34.71
C ILE A 264 -8.10 12.98 35.72
N ARG A 265 -7.83 11.67 35.62
CA ARG A 265 -6.88 10.99 36.51
C ARG A 265 -5.46 11.54 36.36
N SER A 266 -4.98 11.76 35.13
CA SER A 266 -3.63 12.30 34.91
C SER A 266 -3.53 13.74 35.45
N LEU A 267 -4.54 14.58 35.22
CA LEU A 267 -4.54 15.97 35.71
C LEU A 267 -4.49 16.05 37.24
N VAL A 268 -5.24 15.18 37.94
CA VAL A 268 -5.24 15.11 39.41
C VAL A 268 -3.93 14.52 39.93
N GLN A 269 -3.32 13.57 39.23
CA GLN A 269 -2.02 13.00 39.62
C GLN A 269 -0.86 13.99 39.44
N GLU A 270 -0.90 14.81 38.38
CA GLU A 270 0.09 15.86 38.14
C GLU A 270 -0.06 17.04 39.10
N ASN A 271 -1.28 17.28 39.61
CA ASN A 271 -1.59 18.39 40.51
C ASN A 271 -2.32 17.87 41.77
N PRO A 272 -1.61 17.24 42.74
CA PRO A 272 -2.25 16.68 43.92
C PRO A 272 -2.96 17.73 44.80
N ASP A 273 -2.47 18.96 44.81
CA ASP A 273 -2.94 20.04 45.68
C ASP A 273 -4.40 20.45 45.40
N ILE A 274 -4.88 20.30 44.16
CA ILE A 274 -6.26 20.66 43.78
C ILE A 274 -7.28 19.53 44.03
N THR A 275 -6.83 18.35 44.49
CA THR A 275 -7.68 17.16 44.60
C THR A 275 -8.89 17.38 45.51
N MET A 276 -8.67 17.97 46.69
CA MET A 276 -9.74 18.23 47.65
C MET A 276 -10.76 19.23 47.13
N ASP A 277 -10.30 20.30 46.50
CA ASP A 277 -11.17 21.31 45.89
C ASP A 277 -12.02 20.71 44.75
N CYS A 278 -11.42 19.83 43.93
CA CYS A 278 -12.14 19.08 42.91
C CYS A 278 -13.23 18.19 43.51
N ILE A 279 -12.94 17.45 44.59
CA ILE A 279 -13.94 16.59 45.27
C ILE A 279 -15.09 17.44 45.80
N ILE A 280 -14.81 18.58 46.44
CA ILE A 280 -15.84 19.49 46.96
C ILE A 280 -16.73 19.99 45.83
N HIS A 281 -16.16 20.49 44.74
CA HIS A 281 -16.94 20.97 43.59
C HIS A 281 -17.73 19.85 42.90
N MET A 282 -17.17 18.65 42.72
CA MET A 282 -17.90 17.52 42.14
C MET A 282 -19.04 17.06 43.05
N SER A 283 -18.86 17.11 44.38
CA SER A 283 -19.89 16.73 45.36
C SER A 283 -21.15 17.61 45.28
N GLN A 284 -20.98 18.88 44.89
CA GLN A 284 -22.09 19.82 44.71
C GLN A 284 -22.97 19.45 43.50
N ASN A 285 -22.39 18.84 42.46
CA ASN A 285 -23.08 18.52 41.21
C ASN A 285 -23.73 17.12 41.18
N ILE A 286 -23.46 16.27 42.18
CA ILE A 286 -24.06 14.94 42.29
C ILE A 286 -25.33 14.93 43.16
N THR A 287 -26.22 13.99 42.87
CA THR A 287 -27.52 13.85 43.57
C THR A 287 -27.35 13.42 45.04
N PRO A 288 -28.31 13.73 45.94
CA PRO A 288 -28.23 13.33 47.35
C PRO A 288 -28.03 11.83 47.57
N SER A 289 -28.62 10.98 46.71
CA SER A 289 -28.43 9.52 46.75
C SER A 289 -27.02 9.09 46.35
N GLN A 290 -26.39 9.78 45.40
CA GLN A 290 -24.97 9.55 45.04
C GLN A 290 -24.04 10.04 46.15
N ARG A 291 -24.35 11.16 46.82
CA ARG A 291 -23.59 11.65 47.99
C ARG A 291 -23.61 10.65 49.14
N ALA A 292 -24.78 10.08 49.45
CA ALA A 292 -24.91 9.05 50.47
C ALA A 292 -24.09 7.78 50.15
N LYS A 293 -24.07 7.35 48.89
CA LYS A 293 -23.21 6.24 48.44
C LYS A 293 -21.72 6.56 48.57
N LEU A 294 -21.32 7.79 48.25
CA LEU A 294 -19.92 8.23 48.35
C LEU A 294 -19.47 8.28 49.82
N LEU A 295 -20.30 8.82 50.71
CA LEU A 295 -20.07 8.81 52.16
C LEU A 295 -19.89 7.37 52.68
N HIS A 296 -20.81 6.46 52.34
CA HIS A 296 -20.70 5.06 52.72
C HIS A 296 -19.39 4.42 52.23
N LEU A 297 -18.99 4.65 50.98
CA LEU A 297 -17.75 4.12 50.42
C LEU A 297 -16.51 4.63 51.18
N LEU A 298 -16.44 5.93 51.49
CA LEU A 298 -15.34 6.49 52.27
C LEU A 298 -15.26 5.89 53.68
N THR A 299 -16.40 5.79 54.39
CA THR A 299 -16.43 5.19 55.74
C THR A 299 -16.05 3.71 55.72
N THR A 300 -16.38 2.98 54.65
CA THR A 300 -16.00 1.56 54.51
C THR A 300 -14.50 1.43 54.23
N MET A 301 -13.93 2.31 53.42
CA MET A 301 -12.49 2.34 53.12
C MET A 301 -11.65 2.64 54.36
N ASP A 302 -12.09 3.59 55.20
CA ASP A 302 -11.44 3.94 56.47
C ASP A 302 -11.48 2.80 57.52
N ASN A 303 -12.46 1.91 57.43
CA ASN A 303 -12.54 0.73 58.28
C ASN A 303 -11.61 -0.41 57.82
N THR A 304 -11.29 -0.48 56.52
CA THR A 304 -10.33 -1.45 55.96
C THR A 304 -8.86 -1.01 56.05
N SER A 305 -8.58 0.28 56.23
CA SER A 305 -7.22 0.80 56.45
C SER A 305 -6.80 0.81 57.92
N ASN A 306 -7.74 0.58 58.84
CA ASN A 306 -7.52 0.47 60.30
C ASN A 306 -7.48 -0.99 60.81
N SER A 307 -7.31 -1.96 59.91
CA SER A 307 -7.13 -3.40 60.18
C SER A 307 -5.94 -3.94 59.40
#